data_AF-A0A9W9TQZ8-F1
#
_entry.id   AF-A0A9W9TQZ8-F1
#
_cell.length_a   1.000
_cell.length_b   1.000
_cell.length_c   1.000
_cell.angle_alpha   90.00
_cell.angle_beta   90.00
_cell.angle_gamma   90.00
#
_symmetry.space_group_name_H-M   'P 1'
#
loop_
_entity.id
_entity.type
_entity.pdbx_description
1 polymer ?
#
loop_
_entity_poly.entity_id
_entity_poly.type
_entity_poly.pdbx_seq_one_letter_code
_entity_poly.pdbx_strand_id
1 'polypeptide(L)'
;MAALDTQPRYIYKIVPSSSPIREPLPERLPVSELDQKSGFVHLSMAHQVANTLNTFFKEEPLVYLLRIEYATVISNIRWESPDGKVCGPRPGEGLFPHLYNGLKLGRDEVESIAIWQNEGGWEKALNGAKPWLNETNSQVQTCSGIEKRDTEEICSKHVSRIKNVHHALTTLVP
;
A
#
# COMPACT_ATOMS: atom_id res chain seq x y z
N MET A 1 -19.51 0.70 10.64
CA MET A 1 -18.58 1.73 10.16
C MET A 1 -17.46 1.00 9.43
N ALA A 2 -17.39 1.17 8.11
CA ALA A 2 -16.54 0.35 7.23
C ALA A 2 -15.06 0.72 7.38
N ALA A 3 -14.22 -0.31 7.41
CA ALA A 3 -12.79 -0.25 7.64
C ALA A 3 -12.08 0.72 6.69
N LEU A 4 -11.54 1.81 7.25
CA LEU A 4 -10.49 2.62 6.64
C LEU A 4 -9.11 1.91 6.67
N ASP A 5 -9.08 0.63 7.04
CA ASP A 5 -7.89 -0.08 7.53
C ASP A 5 -7.26 -1.05 6.51
N THR A 6 -7.66 -1.02 5.24
CA THR A 6 -7.22 -2.02 4.23
C THR A 6 -6.64 -1.44 2.93
N GLN A 7 -6.22 -0.17 2.93
CA GLN A 7 -5.51 0.39 1.78
C GLN A 7 -4.01 0.06 1.87
N PRO A 8 -3.37 -0.37 0.76
CA PRO A 8 -1.93 -0.59 0.77
C PRO A 8 -1.21 0.75 0.98
N ARG A 9 -0.08 0.72 1.70
CA ARG A 9 0.83 1.88 1.77
C ARG A 9 1.57 2.06 0.44
N TYR A 10 2.03 0.95 -0.13
CA TYR A 10 2.75 0.94 -1.40
C TYR A 10 2.15 -0.04 -2.40
N ILE A 11 2.29 0.32 -3.66
CA ILE A 11 2.08 -0.54 -4.81
C ILE A 11 3.36 -0.60 -5.64
N TYR A 12 3.50 -1.65 -6.44
CA TYR A 12 4.77 -2.02 -7.04
C TYR A 12 4.65 -2.16 -8.55
N LYS A 13 5.63 -1.62 -9.28
CA LYS A 13 5.85 -1.94 -10.70
C LYS A 13 7.05 -2.87 -10.82
N ILE A 14 6.94 -3.89 -11.66
CA ILE A 14 8.04 -4.77 -12.02
C ILE A 14 8.48 -4.41 -13.43
N VAL A 15 9.78 -4.17 -13.62
CA VAL A 15 10.39 -3.83 -14.91
C VAL A 15 11.47 -4.87 -15.22
N PRO A 16 11.45 -5.48 -16.42
CA PRO A 16 12.41 -6.51 -16.80
C PRO A 16 13.81 -5.91 -17.03
N SER A 17 14.83 -6.76 -17.01
CA SER A 17 16.22 -6.36 -17.26
C SER A 17 16.45 -5.73 -18.63
N SER A 18 15.59 -6.04 -19.61
CA SER A 18 15.60 -5.47 -20.97
C SER A 18 15.28 -3.98 -21.03
N SER A 19 14.68 -3.40 -19.98
CA SER A 19 14.38 -1.97 -19.85
C SER A 19 15.07 -1.39 -18.61
N PRO A 20 16.41 -1.23 -18.63
CA PRO A 20 17.18 -0.89 -17.44
C PRO A 20 16.84 0.51 -16.92
N ILE A 21 16.67 0.62 -15.61
CA ILE A 21 16.43 1.89 -14.92
C ILE A 21 17.77 2.44 -14.44
N ARG A 22 18.00 3.73 -14.70
CA ARG A 22 19.22 4.45 -14.29
C ARG A 22 18.84 5.60 -13.38
N GLU A 23 19.69 5.83 -12.38
CA GLU A 23 19.60 7.02 -11.54
C GLU A 23 20.47 8.16 -12.10
N PRO A 24 20.03 9.43 -11.98
CA PRO A 24 18.76 9.86 -11.38
C PRO A 24 17.56 9.46 -12.25
N LEU A 25 16.43 9.17 -11.60
CA LEU A 25 15.21 8.79 -12.32
C LEU A 25 14.79 9.88 -13.31
N PRO A 26 14.41 9.51 -14.55
CA PRO A 26 13.86 10.47 -15.49
C PRO A 26 12.47 10.91 -15.04
N GLU A 27 11.97 12.00 -15.62
CA GLU A 27 10.58 12.43 -15.43
C GLU A 27 9.57 11.38 -15.90
N ARG A 28 9.94 10.59 -16.92
CA ARG A 28 9.14 9.48 -17.44
C ARG A 28 10.05 8.31 -17.80
N LEU A 29 9.77 7.16 -17.22
CA LEU A 29 10.39 5.89 -17.54
C LEU A 29 9.80 5.32 -18.85
N PRO A 30 10.57 4.49 -19.57
CA PRO A 30 10.04 3.73 -20.70
C PRO A 30 8.81 2.92 -20.29
N VAL A 31 7.77 2.99 -21.11
CA VAL A 31 6.51 2.29 -20.88
C VAL A 31 6.58 0.91 -21.51
N SER A 32 6.20 -0.14 -20.77
CA SER A 32 6.21 -1.50 -21.32
C SER A 32 5.21 -1.63 -22.48
N GLU A 33 5.48 -2.53 -23.43
CA GLU A 33 4.53 -2.78 -24.53
C GLU A 33 3.15 -3.19 -24.02
N LEU A 34 3.09 -3.93 -22.91
CA LEU A 34 1.85 -4.37 -22.29
C LEU A 34 1.03 -3.17 -21.81
N ASP A 35 1.66 -2.24 -21.09
CA ASP A 35 0.99 -1.02 -20.60
C ASP A 35 0.57 -0.10 -21.75
N GLN A 36 1.37 -0.03 -22.83
CA GLN A 36 1.00 0.72 -24.04
C GLN A 36 -0.25 0.13 -24.71
N LYS A 37 -0.34 -1.20 -24.81
CA LYS A 37 -1.48 -1.90 -25.42
C LYS A 37 -2.75 -1.82 -24.57
N SER A 38 -2.62 -1.88 -23.24
CA SER A 38 -3.77 -1.82 -22.33
C SER A 38 -4.25 -0.38 -22.07
N GLY A 39 -3.37 0.61 -22.21
CA GLY A 39 -3.68 2.01 -21.92
C GLY A 39 -3.59 2.40 -20.44
N PHE A 40 -3.07 1.51 -19.58
CA PHE A 40 -2.84 1.76 -18.16
C PHE A 40 -1.56 1.06 -17.68
N VAL A 41 -0.97 1.55 -16.58
CA VAL A 41 0.21 0.91 -15.98
C VAL A 41 -0.24 -0.21 -15.04
N HIS A 42 0.19 -1.45 -15.33
CA HIS A 42 -0.04 -2.60 -14.46
C HIS A 42 0.83 -2.49 -13.21
N LEU A 43 0.21 -2.47 -12.04
CA LEU A 43 0.88 -2.46 -10.74
C LEU A 43 0.43 -3.68 -9.93
N SER A 44 1.14 -3.95 -8.84
CA SER A 44 0.87 -5.07 -7.94
C SER A 44 0.87 -4.61 -6.49
N MET A 45 0.03 -5.22 -5.66
CA MET A 45 0.18 -5.17 -4.20
C MET A 45 1.35 -6.04 -3.75
N ALA A 46 1.85 -5.82 -2.53
CA ALA A 46 2.95 -6.58 -1.93
C ALA A 46 2.77 -8.11 -2.05
N HIS A 47 1.57 -8.62 -1.71
CA HIS A 47 1.28 -10.05 -1.77
C HIS A 47 1.12 -10.59 -3.20
N GLN A 48 0.91 -9.72 -4.20
CA GLN A 48 0.77 -10.10 -5.62
C GLN A 48 2.13 -10.18 -6.34
N VAL A 49 3.16 -9.51 -5.80
CA VAL A 49 4.50 -9.44 -6.42
C VAL A 49 5.05 -10.84 -6.72
N ALA A 50 4.99 -11.75 -5.73
CA ALA A 50 5.56 -13.10 -5.87
C ALA A 50 4.91 -13.88 -7.04
N ASN A 51 3.58 -13.88 -7.12
CA ASN A 51 2.87 -14.56 -8.19
C ASN A 51 3.14 -13.92 -9.56
N THR A 52 3.22 -12.59 -9.60
CA THR A 52 3.50 -11.84 -10.83
C THR A 52 4.89 -12.16 -11.37
N LEU A 53 5.90 -12.21 -10.50
CA LEU A 53 7.27 -12.62 -10.86
C LEU A 53 7.31 -14.03 -11.43
N ASN A 54 6.69 -15.00 -10.75
CA ASN A 54 6.69 -16.39 -11.17
C ASN A 54 5.87 -16.66 -12.45
N THR A 55 4.94 -15.76 -12.79
CA THR A 55 4.09 -15.90 -13.98
C THR A 55 4.70 -15.21 -15.20
N PHE A 56 5.18 -13.98 -15.06
CA PHE A 56 5.57 -13.14 -16.19
C PHE A 56 7.08 -12.91 -16.31
N PHE A 57 7.83 -13.09 -15.22
CA PHE A 57 9.27 -12.79 -15.14
C PHE A 57 10.08 -14.03 -14.74
N LYS A 58 9.56 -15.24 -14.98
CA LYS A 58 10.18 -16.49 -14.53
C LYS A 58 11.59 -16.69 -15.08
N GLU A 59 11.79 -16.33 -16.35
CA GLU A 59 13.04 -16.52 -17.08
C GLU A 59 13.92 -15.26 -17.09
N GLU A 60 13.44 -14.16 -16.50
CA GLU A 60 14.22 -12.93 -16.41
C GLU A 60 15.35 -13.11 -15.39
N PRO A 61 16.61 -12.81 -15.75
CA PRO A 61 17.74 -12.97 -14.83
C PRO A 61 17.75 -11.91 -13.73
N LEU A 62 17.11 -10.76 -13.99
CA LEU A 62 17.09 -9.60 -13.14
C LEU A 62 15.82 -8.78 -13.39
N VAL A 63 15.28 -8.19 -12.34
CA VAL A 63 14.18 -7.22 -12.43
C VAL A 63 14.47 -5.99 -11.59
N TYR A 64 13.91 -4.87 -12.02
CA TYR A 64 13.81 -3.65 -11.22
C TYR A 64 12.40 -3.61 -10.61
N LEU A 65 12.32 -3.47 -9.29
CA LEU A 65 11.06 -3.27 -8.57
C LEU A 65 10.96 -1.82 -8.13
N LEU A 66 9.91 -1.14 -8.55
CA LEU A 66 9.68 0.27 -8.25
C LEU A 66 8.59 0.33 -7.20
N ARG A 67 8.89 0.98 -6.07
CA ARG A 67 7.94 1.22 -4.99
C ARG A 67 7.29 2.59 -5.19
N ILE A 68 5.97 2.60 -5.17
CA ILE A 68 5.15 3.79 -5.40
C ILE A 68 4.25 3.96 -4.18
N GLU A 69 4.23 5.15 -3.60
CA GLU A 69 3.33 5.47 -2.50
C GLU A 69 1.88 5.51 -3.00
N TYR A 70 1.03 4.63 -2.47
CA TYR A 70 -0.34 4.48 -2.96
C TYR A 70 -1.15 5.78 -2.81
N ALA A 71 -0.96 6.49 -1.70
CA ALA A 71 -1.69 7.71 -1.39
C ALA A 71 -1.48 8.84 -2.42
N THR A 72 -0.33 8.87 -3.12
CA THR A 72 -0.03 9.91 -4.10
C THR A 72 -0.72 9.68 -5.45
N VAL A 73 -1.04 8.42 -5.76
CA VAL A 73 -1.61 8.02 -7.06
C VAL A 73 -3.06 7.52 -6.97
N ILE A 74 -3.61 7.37 -5.76
CA ILE A 74 -4.93 6.76 -5.50
C ILE A 74 -6.07 7.32 -6.36
N SER A 75 -6.05 8.62 -6.66
CA SER A 75 -7.07 9.29 -7.49
C SER A 75 -7.12 8.79 -8.94
N ASN A 76 -6.05 8.14 -9.40
CA ASN A 76 -5.91 7.59 -10.74
C ASN A 76 -5.86 6.04 -10.74
N ILE A 77 -6.08 5.40 -9.59
CA ILE A 77 -6.08 3.93 -9.49
C ILE A 77 -7.47 3.38 -9.73
N ARG A 78 -7.54 2.31 -10.51
CA ARG A 78 -8.69 1.42 -10.61
C ARG A 78 -8.30 0.01 -10.20
N TRP A 79 -9.19 -0.68 -9.49
CA TRP A 79 -9.01 -2.07 -9.08
C TRP A 79 -9.76 -2.97 -10.06
N GLU A 80 -9.00 -3.67 -10.90
CA GLU A 80 -9.55 -4.40 -12.04
C GLU A 80 -8.91 -5.80 -12.15
N SER A 81 -9.54 -6.71 -12.89
CA SER A 81 -8.90 -7.99 -13.27
C SER A 81 -7.59 -7.73 -14.02
N PRO A 82 -6.67 -8.71 -14.10
CA PRO A 82 -5.39 -8.54 -14.82
C PRO A 82 -5.53 -8.03 -16.26
N ASP A 83 -6.65 -8.30 -16.93
CA ASP A 83 -6.95 -7.86 -18.29
C ASP A 83 -7.83 -6.58 -18.37
N GLY A 84 -8.14 -5.97 -17.23
CA GLY A 84 -8.94 -4.74 -17.14
C GLY A 84 -10.45 -4.91 -17.40
N LYS A 85 -10.95 -6.14 -17.59
CA LYS A 85 -12.35 -6.36 -18.00
C LYS A 85 -13.36 -6.38 -16.85
N VAL A 86 -12.92 -6.75 -15.65
CA VAL A 86 -13.78 -6.83 -14.46
C VAL A 86 -13.33 -5.77 -13.48
N CYS A 87 -14.23 -4.85 -13.14
CA CYS A 87 -13.99 -3.83 -12.12
C CYS A 87 -14.61 -4.29 -10.79
N GLY A 88 -13.89 -4.09 -9.68
CA GLY A 88 -14.44 -4.30 -8.35
C GLY A 88 -14.22 -3.10 -7.43
N PRO A 89 -15.02 -2.97 -6.37
CA PRO A 89 -14.99 -1.80 -5.51
C PRO A 89 -13.80 -1.77 -4.54
N ARG A 90 -13.06 -2.88 -4.37
CA ARG A 90 -12.04 -3.02 -3.31
C ARG A 90 -10.88 -3.96 -3.70
N PRO A 91 -9.69 -3.76 -3.13
CA PRO A 91 -8.61 -4.75 -3.19
C PRO A 91 -9.03 -6.06 -2.50
N GLY A 92 -8.77 -7.21 -3.14
CA GLY A 92 -8.93 -8.53 -2.49
C GLY A 92 -9.57 -9.64 -3.35
N GLU A 93 -10.27 -9.31 -4.43
CA GLU A 93 -10.96 -10.30 -5.29
C GLU A 93 -10.10 -10.75 -6.49
N GLY A 94 -8.79 -10.88 -6.32
CA GLY A 94 -7.86 -11.13 -7.43
C GLY A 94 -7.67 -9.92 -8.37
N LEU A 95 -8.09 -8.74 -7.92
CA LEU A 95 -7.97 -7.47 -8.64
C LEU A 95 -6.58 -6.86 -8.44
N PHE A 96 -6.07 -6.25 -9.49
CA PHE A 96 -4.80 -5.56 -9.54
C PHE A 96 -5.03 -4.04 -9.59
N PRO A 97 -4.13 -3.25 -8.98
CA PRO A 97 -4.16 -1.80 -9.15
C PRO A 97 -3.66 -1.43 -10.55
N HIS A 98 -4.50 -0.75 -11.31
CA HIS A 98 -4.16 -0.18 -12.61
C HIS A 98 -4.13 1.34 -12.52
N LEU A 99 -3.02 1.95 -12.96
CA LEU A 99 -2.83 3.38 -12.90
C LEU A 99 -3.15 4.05 -14.24
N TYR A 100 -4.14 4.94 -14.21
CA TYR A 100 -4.66 5.69 -15.36
C TYR A 100 -4.21 7.15 -15.32
N ASN A 101 -2.93 7.40 -15.54
CA ASN A 101 -2.34 8.75 -15.50
C ASN A 101 -1.62 9.16 -16.80
N GLY A 102 -2.03 8.58 -17.94
CA GLY A 102 -1.36 8.80 -19.22
C GLY A 102 0.01 8.10 -19.33
N LEU A 103 0.13 6.94 -18.68
CA LEU A 103 1.33 6.09 -18.67
C LEU A 103 2.58 6.84 -18.18
N LYS A 104 2.40 7.77 -17.24
CA LYS A 104 3.51 8.52 -16.63
C LYS A 104 3.96 7.77 -15.38
N LEU A 105 5.21 7.33 -15.37
CA LEU A 105 5.85 6.84 -14.17
C LEU A 105 7.29 7.33 -14.19
N GLY A 106 7.72 8.09 -13.19
CA GLY A 106 9.10 8.57 -13.13
C GLY A 106 9.48 9.07 -11.76
N ARG A 107 10.43 10.00 -11.71
CA ARG A 107 10.97 10.57 -10.47
C ARG A 107 9.93 11.17 -9.51
N ASP A 108 8.76 11.55 -10.02
CA ASP A 108 7.71 12.19 -9.21
C ASP A 108 6.80 11.15 -8.52
N GLU A 109 6.65 9.96 -9.10
CA GLU A 109 5.76 8.91 -8.59
C GLU A 109 6.52 7.76 -7.89
N VAL A 110 7.77 7.51 -8.29
CA VAL A 110 8.59 6.42 -7.75
C VAL A 110 9.33 6.88 -6.51
N GLU A 111 9.08 6.23 -5.38
CA GLU A 111 9.70 6.54 -4.08
C GLU A 111 11.05 5.84 -3.92
N SER A 112 11.15 4.57 -4.33
CA SER A 112 12.42 3.84 -4.29
C SER A 112 12.46 2.70 -5.30
N ILE A 113 13.66 2.21 -5.60
CA ILE A 113 13.92 1.12 -6.54
C ILE A 113 14.72 0.03 -5.84
N ALA A 114 14.31 -1.22 -6.03
CA ALA A 114 15.09 -2.39 -5.66
C ALA A 114 15.50 -3.16 -6.93
N ILE A 115 16.72 -3.71 -6.93
CA ILE A 115 17.22 -4.57 -8.01
C ILE A 115 17.26 -5.99 -7.48
N TRP A 116 16.49 -6.90 -8.09
CA TRP A 116 16.42 -8.30 -7.68
C TRP A 116 17.00 -9.20 -8.76
N GLN A 117 17.79 -10.18 -8.32
CA GLN A 117 18.39 -11.18 -9.19
C GLN A 117 17.64 -12.51 -9.06
N ASN A 118 17.49 -13.20 -10.19
CA ASN A 118 16.91 -14.52 -10.27
C ASN A 118 18.02 -15.57 -10.13
N GLU A 119 18.13 -16.18 -8.96
CA GLU A 119 19.17 -17.17 -8.64
C GLU A 119 18.59 -18.59 -8.69
N GLY A 120 17.97 -18.95 -9.80
CA GLY A 120 17.23 -20.22 -9.96
C GLY A 120 15.84 -20.19 -9.34
N GLY A 121 15.28 -18.99 -9.16
CA GLY A 121 14.00 -18.73 -8.50
C GLY A 121 13.99 -17.34 -7.84
N TRP A 122 12.80 -16.84 -7.54
CA TRP A 122 12.61 -15.54 -6.90
C TRP A 122 12.56 -15.63 -5.36
N GLU A 123 12.59 -16.83 -4.79
CA GLU A 123 12.40 -17.09 -3.35
C GLU A 123 13.46 -16.38 -2.50
N LYS A 124 14.72 -16.38 -2.93
CA LYS A 124 15.82 -15.70 -2.21
C LYS A 124 15.57 -14.20 -2.14
N ALA A 125 15.27 -13.57 -3.28
CA ALA A 125 14.96 -12.15 -3.36
C ALA A 125 13.71 -11.79 -2.53
N LEU A 126 12.63 -12.56 -2.67
CA LEU A 126 11.39 -12.36 -1.92
C LEU A 126 11.59 -12.48 -0.40
N ASN A 127 12.38 -13.45 0.07
CA ASN A 127 12.66 -13.61 1.49
C ASN A 127 13.47 -12.45 2.06
N GLY A 128 14.48 -11.95 1.33
CA GLY A 128 15.26 -10.79 1.72
C GLY A 128 14.47 -9.48 1.71
N ALA A 129 13.48 -9.37 0.82
CA ALA A 129 12.68 -8.17 0.63
C ALA A 129 11.42 -8.08 1.51
N LYS A 130 11.14 -9.08 2.37
CA LYS A 130 9.94 -9.08 3.24
C LYS A 130 9.73 -7.76 4.01
N PRO A 131 10.76 -7.17 4.66
CA PRO A 131 10.57 -5.91 5.37
C PRO A 131 10.20 -4.76 4.43
N TRP A 132 10.79 -4.73 3.22
CA TRP A 132 10.58 -3.68 2.23
C TRP A 132 9.22 -3.78 1.53
N LEU A 133 8.70 -5.01 1.35
CA LEU A 133 7.37 -5.27 0.80
C LEU A 133 6.24 -5.09 1.82
N ASN A 134 6.48 -5.42 3.10
CA ASN A 134 5.47 -5.53 4.15
C ASN A 134 5.38 -4.32 5.09
N GLU A 135 5.77 -3.13 4.63
CA GLU A 135 5.41 -1.88 5.32
C GLU A 135 3.89 -1.65 5.20
N THR A 136 3.08 -2.45 5.90
CA THR A 136 1.69 -2.10 6.18
C THR A 136 1.70 -0.90 7.10
N ASN A 137 0.71 -0.01 6.93
CA ASN A 137 0.59 1.21 7.70
C ASN A 137 0.53 0.85 9.20
N SER A 138 1.65 0.99 9.91
CA SER A 138 1.73 0.78 11.36
C SER A 138 1.14 2.01 12.04
N GLN A 139 -0.18 2.15 11.93
CA GLN A 139 -1.02 3.02 12.74
C GLN A 139 -2.20 2.22 13.29
N VAL A 140 -1.93 0.98 13.72
CA VAL A 140 -2.76 0.33 14.72
C VAL A 140 -1.84 -0.26 15.78
N GLN A 141 -1.41 0.60 16.69
CA GLN A 141 -0.91 0.16 17.98
C GLN A 141 -2.13 -0.36 18.76
N THR A 142 -2.58 -1.58 18.46
CA THR A 142 -3.56 -2.24 19.32
C THR A 142 -2.87 -2.53 20.64
N CYS A 143 -3.26 -1.79 21.69
CA CYS A 143 -3.12 -2.23 23.07
C CYS A 143 -3.97 -3.50 23.27
N SER A 144 -3.56 -4.64 22.72
CA SER A 144 -4.13 -5.94 23.02
C SER A 144 -3.32 -6.56 24.15
N GLY A 145 -3.58 -6.06 25.36
CA GLY A 145 -2.84 -6.47 26.54
C GLY A 145 -3.42 -5.88 27.84
N ILE A 146 -4.74 -5.77 27.95
CA ILE A 146 -5.39 -5.71 29.27
C ILE A 146 -6.48 -6.78 29.25
N GLU A 147 -6.19 -7.81 30.03
CA GLU A 147 -6.98 -8.99 30.28
C GLU A 147 -8.38 -8.59 30.78
N LYS A 148 -9.38 -9.35 30.33
CA LYS A 148 -10.78 -9.24 30.75
C LYS A 148 -10.89 -9.37 32.26
N ARG A 149 -10.96 -8.26 32.98
CA ARG A 149 -11.52 -8.09 34.33
C ARG A 149 -11.68 -6.58 34.53
N ASP A 150 -12.77 -6.16 35.16
CA ASP A 150 -13.04 -4.78 35.60
C ASP A 150 -13.88 -3.86 34.67
N THR A 151 -14.82 -4.43 33.90
CA THR A 151 -15.84 -3.64 33.17
C THR A 151 -17.01 -3.10 34.02
N GLU A 152 -16.99 -3.21 35.35
CA GLU A 152 -18.08 -2.65 36.19
C GLU A 152 -17.66 -1.53 37.18
N GLU A 153 -16.38 -1.20 37.35
CA GLU A 153 -15.97 -0.17 38.34
C GLU A 153 -15.53 1.18 37.77
N ILE A 154 -15.59 1.37 36.44
CA ILE A 154 -15.16 2.63 35.81
C ILE A 154 -16.36 3.51 35.41
N CYS A 155 -17.57 2.96 35.32
CA CYS A 155 -18.77 3.72 34.96
C CYS A 155 -19.39 4.51 36.15
N SER A 156 -19.01 4.21 37.40
CA SER A 156 -19.53 4.91 38.59
C SER A 156 -18.71 6.16 39.00
N LYS A 157 -17.42 6.23 38.63
CA LYS A 157 -16.52 7.33 39.05
C LYS A 157 -16.52 8.56 38.12
N HIS A 158 -17.18 8.49 36.97
CA HIS A 158 -17.27 9.63 36.03
C HIS A 158 -18.57 10.44 36.14
N VAL A 159 -19.62 9.91 36.79
CA VAL A 159 -20.90 10.62 37.00
C VAL A 159 -20.87 11.56 38.21
N SER A 160 -19.95 11.34 39.16
CA SER A 160 -19.80 12.18 40.37
C SER A 160 -18.89 13.39 40.19
N ARG A 161 -18.11 13.48 39.10
CA ARG A 161 -17.25 14.65 38.82
C ARG A 161 -17.88 15.73 37.93
N ILE A 162 -18.94 15.40 37.17
CA ILE A 162 -19.62 16.37 36.31
C ILE A 162 -20.69 17.17 37.07
N LYS A 163 -21.22 16.67 38.20
CA LYS A 163 -22.20 17.42 39.02
C LYS A 163 -21.59 18.48 39.94
N ASN A 164 -20.26 18.50 40.14
CA ASN A 164 -19.61 19.47 41.03
C ASN A 164 -18.99 20.68 40.33
N VAL A 165 -19.04 20.78 39.00
CA VAL A 165 -18.54 21.96 38.27
C VAL A 165 -19.63 22.99 37.99
N HIS A 166 -20.92 22.61 38.11
CA HIS A 166 -22.03 23.55 37.84
C HIS A 166 -22.52 24.35 39.05
N HIS A 167 -21.93 24.17 40.25
CA HIS A 167 -22.34 24.90 41.47
C HIS A 167 -21.26 25.84 42.05
N ALA A 168 -20.22 26.19 41.27
CA ALA A 168 -19.15 27.09 41.72
C ALA A 168 -18.91 28.28 40.77
N LEU A 169 -19.97 28.78 40.11
CA LEU A 169 -19.92 29.94 39.21
C LEU A 169 -21.13 30.89 39.40
N THR A 170 -21.62 31.05 40.64
CA THR A 170 -22.66 32.08 40.94
C THR A 170 -22.47 32.74 42.31
N THR A 171 -21.22 32.93 42.74
CA THR A 171 -20.91 33.86 43.84
C THR A 171 -19.51 34.40 43.62
N LEU A 172 -19.36 35.56 43.00
CA LEU A 172 -18.28 36.54 43.17
C LEU A 172 -18.22 37.48 41.96
N VAL A 173 -19.00 38.57 42.00
CA VAL A 173 -18.56 39.96 41.74
C VAL A 173 -19.61 40.85 42.44
N PRO A 174 -19.21 41.89 43.19
CA PRO A 174 -20.05 42.67 44.11
C PRO A 174 -21.26 43.38 43.49
#